data_AF-A0A356QK26-F1
#
_entry.id   AF-A0A356QK26-F1
#
_cell.length_a   1.000
_cell.length_b   1.000
_cell.length_c   1.000
_cell.angle_alpha   90.00
_cell.angle_beta   90.00
_cell.angle_gamma   90.00
#
_symmetry.space_group_name_H-M   'P 1'
#
loop_
_entity.id
_entity.type
_entity.pdbx_description
1 polymer ?
#
loop_
_entity_poly.entity_id
_entity_poly.type
_entity_poly.pdbx_seq_one_letter_code
_entity_poly.pdbx_strand_id
1 'polypeptide(L)'
;MLWIFLAILLVSIVIGLPIAFGLGVAALVMAVLSDIPLSIMIEQSIRGVNSFPLLAIPFFILVGEVMSNGGIARRLMELAG
;
A
#
# COMPACT_ATOMS: atom_id res chain seq x y z
N MET A 1 -2.74 -6.08 25.61
CA MET A 1 -2.49 -5.79 24.19
C MET A 1 -2.47 -4.30 23.84
N LEU A 2 -3.54 -3.52 24.07
CA LEU A 2 -3.59 -2.09 23.64
C LEU A 2 -2.43 -1.24 24.18
N TRP A 3 -2.08 -1.37 25.46
CA TRP A 3 -0.94 -0.64 26.05
C TRP A 3 0.41 -1.00 25.41
N ILE A 4 0.59 -2.25 24.99
CA ILE A 4 1.82 -2.71 24.32
C ILE A 4 1.90 -2.08 22.92
N PHE A 5 0.78 -2.08 22.18
CA PHE A 5 0.68 -1.42 20.88
C PHE A 5 1.00 0.08 20.99
N LEU A 6 0.38 0.78 21.94
CA LEU A 6 0.62 2.20 22.20
C LEU A 6 2.08 2.48 22.59
N ALA A 7 2.68 1.64 23.44
CA ALA A 7 4.07 1.78 23.84
C ALA A 7 5.03 1.67 22.64
N ILE A 8 4.85 0.67 21.77
CA ILE A 8 5.69 0.48 20.57
C ILE A 8 5.55 1.68 19.62
N LEU A 9 4.34 2.18 19.43
CA LEU A 9 4.06 3.30 18.54
C LEU A 9 4.66 4.62 19.08
N LEU A 10 4.48 4.90 20.38
CA LEU A 10 5.08 6.07 21.02
C LEU A 10 6.61 6.02 21.00
N VAL A 11 7.20 4.86 21.31
CA VAL A 11 8.66 4.69 21.22
C VAL A 11 9.14 4.92 19.79
N SER A 12 8.46 4.37 18.78
CA SER A 12 8.79 4.55 17.35
C SER A 12 8.77 6.02 16.94
N ILE A 13 7.81 6.80 17.45
CA ILE A 13 7.71 8.24 17.21
C ILE A 13 8.88 8.98 17.88
N VAL A 14 9.18 8.67 19.15
CA VAL A 14 10.24 9.34 19.91
C VAL A 14 11.62 9.12 19.30
N ILE A 15 11.90 7.93 18.77
CA ILE A 15 13.16 7.62 18.08
C ILE A 15 13.22 8.16 16.63
N GLY A 16 12.16 8.82 16.15
CA GLY A 16 12.07 9.36 14.80
C GLY A 16 11.90 8.31 13.69
N LEU A 17 11.48 7.09 14.03
CA LEU A 17 11.23 6.05 13.04
C LEU A 17 9.93 6.36 12.27
N PRO A 18 9.89 6.17 10.93
CA PRO A 18 8.65 6.35 10.19
C PRO A 18 7.51 5.49 10.75
N ILE A 19 6.33 6.10 10.92
CA ILE A 19 5.17 5.48 11.59
C ILE A 19 4.80 4.12 10.96
N ALA A 20 4.99 3.96 9.65
CA ALA A 20 4.76 2.71 8.95
C ALA A 20 5.55 1.52 9.54
N PHE A 21 6.83 1.72 9.89
CA PHE A 21 7.65 0.69 10.51
C PHE A 21 7.20 0.38 11.94
N GLY A 22 6.83 1.42 12.70
CA GLY A 22 6.30 1.26 14.06
C GLY A 22 5.00 0.43 14.08
N LEU A 23 4.09 0.68 13.14
CA LEU A 23 2.87 -0.10 12.97
C LEU A 23 3.15 -1.56 12.59
N GLY A 24 4.12 -1.80 11.69
CA GLY A 24 4.54 -3.16 11.31
C GLY A 24 5.11 -3.96 12.48
N VAL A 25 6.00 -3.35 13.27
CA VAL A 25 6.58 -3.97 14.48
C VAL A 25 5.48 -4.24 15.51
N ALA A 26 4.60 -3.28 15.77
CA ALA A 26 3.50 -3.46 16.70
C ALA A 26 2.55 -4.59 16.27
N ALA A 27 2.26 -4.71 14.97
CA ALA A 27 1.45 -5.80 14.43
C ALA A 27 2.12 -7.17 14.61
N LEU A 28 3.43 -7.27 14.37
CA LEU A 28 4.19 -8.52 14.56
C LEU A 28 4.21 -8.95 16.03
N VAL A 29 4.50 -8.02 16.95
CA VAL A 29 4.51 -8.30 18.39
C VAL A 29 3.13 -8.74 18.86
N MET A 30 2.08 -8.07 18.40
CA MET A 30 0.70 -8.43 18.75
C MET A 30 0.29 -9.80 18.22
N ALA A 31 0.73 -10.18 17.01
CA ALA A 31 0.44 -11.49 16.45
C ALA A 31 1.09 -12.62 17.24
N VAL A 32 2.35 -12.45 17.64
CA VAL A 32 3.06 -13.40 18.49
C VAL A 32 2.38 -13.51 19.87
N LEU A 33 2.02 -12.38 20.49
CA LEU A 33 1.36 -12.39 21.80
C LEU A 33 -0.07 -12.96 21.77
N SER A 34 -0.69 -13.03 20.59
CA SER A 34 -2.06 -13.54 20.41
C SER A 34 -2.08 -14.93 19.77
N ASP A 35 -0.92 -15.60 19.66
CA ASP A 35 -0.72 -16.89 18.99
C ASP A 35 -1.34 -16.94 17.57
N ILE A 36 -1.34 -15.80 16.87
CA ILE A 36 -1.82 -15.72 15.49
C ILE A 36 -0.74 -16.34 14.58
N PRO A 37 -1.09 -17.32 13.73
CA PRO A 37 -0.15 -17.88 12.78
C PRO A 37 0.46 -16.80 11.88
N LEU A 38 1.79 -16.76 11.80
CA LEU A 38 2.51 -15.78 10.97
C LEU A 38 2.14 -15.89 9.48
N SER A 39 1.65 -17.04 9.03
CA SER A 39 1.11 -17.23 7.68
C SER A 39 -0.04 -16.25 7.38
N ILE A 40 -0.89 -15.95 8.35
CA ILE A 40 -1.99 -14.99 8.21
C ILE A 40 -1.43 -13.57 8.03
N MET A 41 -0.36 -13.22 8.75
CA MET A 41 0.30 -11.92 8.58
C MET A 41 0.94 -11.75 7.21
N ILE A 42 1.56 -12.81 6.69
CA ILE A 42 2.16 -12.83 5.35
C ILE A 42 1.06 -12.63 4.30
N GLU A 43 -0.06 -13.33 4.44
CA GLU A 43 -1.20 -13.18 3.53
C GLU A 43 -1.76 -11.74 3.54
N GLN A 44 -1.93 -11.15 4.72
CA GLN A 44 -2.41 -9.76 4.85
C GLN A 44 -1.44 -8.75 4.24
N SER A 45 -0.12 -8.99 4.37
CA SER A 45 0.91 -8.15 3.75
C SER A 45 0.84 -8.21 2.23
N ILE A 46 0.68 -9.41 1.66
CA ILE A 46 0.51 -9.61 0.22
C ILE A 46 -0.78 -8.95 -0.27
N ARG A 47 -1.89 -9.06 0.46
CA ARG A 47 -3.15 -8.37 0.14
C ARG A 47 -3.00 -6.85 0.12
N GLY A 48 -2.21 -6.28 1.02
CA GLY A 48 -1.91 -4.85 1.04
C GLY A 48 -1.16 -4.37 -0.21
N VAL A 49 -0.19 -5.17 -0.68
CA VAL A 49 0.57 -4.87 -1.90
C VAL A 49 -0.25 -5.12 -3.17
N ASN A 50 -1.14 -6.12 -3.17
CA ASN A 50 -2.04 -6.38 -4.30
C ASN A 50 -3.25 -5.44 -4.33
N SER A 51 -3.13 -4.23 -3.80
CA SER A 51 -4.22 -3.26 -3.79
C SER A 51 -4.51 -2.71 -5.18
N PHE A 52 -5.80 -2.50 -5.47
CA PHE A 52 -6.32 -1.94 -6.73
C PHE A 52 -5.55 -0.70 -7.26
N PRO A 53 -5.06 0.23 -6.41
CA PRO A 53 -4.29 1.39 -6.88
C PRO A 53 -2.95 1.03 -7.55
N LEU A 54 -2.26 -0.01 -7.08
CA LEU A 54 -0.99 -0.44 -7.66
C LEU A 54 -1.17 -1.04 -9.05
N LEU A 55 -2.33 -1.67 -9.30
CA LEU A 55 -2.74 -2.11 -10.64
C LEU A 55 -3.22 -0.95 -11.51
N ALA A 56 -3.77 0.12 -10.92
CA ALA A 56 -4.23 1.27 -11.70
C ALA A 56 -3.08 1.96 -12.45
N ILE A 57 -1.88 2.04 -11.85
CA ILE A 57 -0.70 2.66 -12.48
C ILE A 57 -0.34 2.03 -13.83
N PRO A 58 -0.07 0.70 -13.94
CA PRO A 58 0.25 0.08 -15.23
C PRO A 58 -0.92 0.16 -16.22
N PHE A 59 -2.17 0.08 -15.76
CA PHE A 59 -3.32 0.26 -16.66
C PHE A 59 -3.43 1.68 -17.21
N PHE A 60 -3.16 2.72 -16.41
CA PHE A 60 -3.12 4.09 -16.90
C PHE A 60 -2.01 4.31 -17.92
N ILE A 61 -0.83 3.72 -17.69
CA ILE A 61 0.29 3.78 -18.64
C ILE A 61 -0.10 3.09 -19.95
N LEU A 62 -0.68 1.89 -19.88
CA LEU A 62 -1.13 1.14 -21.06
C LEU A 62 -2.19 1.90 -21.86
N VAL A 63 -3.20 2.46 -21.19
CA VAL A 63 -4.25 3.27 -21.83
C VAL A 63 -3.64 4.52 -22.47
N GLY A 64 -2.71 5.19 -21.80
CA GLY A 64 -1.98 6.33 -22.35
C GLY A 64 -1.25 5.97 -23.65
N GLU A 65 -0.55 4.83 -23.67
CA GLU A 65 0.18 4.35 -24.85
C GLU A 65 -0.77 3.97 -26.00
N VAL A 66 -1.90 3.32 -25.70
CA VAL A 66 -2.94 3.00 -26.69
C VAL A 66 -3.57 4.27 -27.26
N MET A 67 -3.83 5.28 -26.43
CA MET A 67 -4.40 6.55 -26.87
C MET A 67 -3.43 7.34 -27.76
N SER A 68 -2.13 7.29 -27.42
CA SER A 68 -1.05 7.92 -28.19
C SER A 68 -0.88 7.27 -29.57
N ASN A 69 -0.66 5.95 -29.62
CA ASN A 69 -0.44 5.23 -30.86
C ASN A 69 -1.71 5.07 -31.72
N GLY A 70 -2.88 4.93 -31.09
CA GLY A 70 -4.16 4.80 -31.78
C GLY A 70 -4.69 6.10 -32.37
N GLY A 71 -4.00 7.24 -32.16
CA GLY A 71 -4.44 8.56 -32.60
C GLY A 71 -5.70 9.07 -31.90
N ILE A 72 -6.18 8.36 -30.86
CA ILE A 72 -7.35 8.75 -30.05
C ILE A 72 -7.05 10.08 -29.35
N ALA A 73 -5.84 10.23 -28.81
CA ALA A 73 -5.40 11.48 -28.18
C ALA A 73 -5.50 12.66 -29.17
N ARG A 74 -5.09 12.47 -30.42
CA ARG A 74 -5.18 13.49 -31.48
C ARG A 74 -6.63 13.81 -31.85
N ARG A 75 -7.48 12.79 -32.04
CA ARG A 75 -8.91 12.98 -32.33
C ARG A 75 -9.65 13.70 -31.21
N LEU A 76 -9.31 13.44 -29.95
CA LEU A 76 -9.87 14.15 -28.79
C LEU A 76 -9.46 15.62 -28.78
N MET A 77 -8.19 15.93 -29.09
CA MET A 77 -7.72 17.31 -29.22
C MET A 77 -8.41 18.06 -30.36
N GLU A 78 -8.63 17.39 -31.50
CA GLU A 78 -9.36 17.95 -32.65
C GLU A 78 -10.86 18.17 -32.37
N LEU A 79 -11.46 17.44 -31.42
CA LEU A 79 -12.85 17.62 -30.99
C LEU A 79 -13.01 18.71 -29.91
N ALA A 80 -11.94 19.00 -29.16
CA ALA A 80 -11.97 19.94 -28.03
C ALA A 80 -11.58 21.37 -28.42
N GLY A 81 -10.87 21.55 -29.54
CA GLY A 81 -10.59 22.85 -30.16
C GLY A 81 -11.72 23.30 -31.07
#